data_AF-A0A0F9F5X3-F1
#
_entry.id   AF-A0A0F9F5X3-F1
#
_cell.length_a   1.000
_cell.length_b   1.000
_cell.length_c   1.000
_cell.angle_alpha   90.00
_cell.angle_beta   90.00
_cell.angle_gamma   90.00
#
_symmetry.space_group_name_H-M   'P 1'
#
loop_
_entity.id
_entity.type
_entity.pdbx_description
1 polymer ?
#
loop_
_entity_poly.entity_id
_entity_poly.type
_entity_poly.pdbx_seq_one_letter_code
_entity_poly.pdbx_strand_id
1 'polypeptide(L)'
;LAGEVLDHYTRQRSGAGGAFTGYWDEVTRAEALLLQGKLAQARRTYQRAMAIYRHIGGHTQTTREQIDRILPRLGLSASAKEYLSVTCPVRPIETVRIGVTGQLELATGGALRQRLQEALDAIQERIGPDVCFELLSPLAEGADRLAAEVVRQRDGALLHVILPLELTDYVGDSPQTEDGFRDLLDYAAEIEVVKAEDGETGGVHWAASRYLVDHCDVLLAIWDGRPPAGPGGTSEAVAHARRIGRPLAWIQADEPYTISYERFDDLTRFEHKGKYMTYGPKPLDTSQVELPGSIVELVERLAKHNHDVWAVKRVNDGWRYGPERNDAAKTHPDLVPYEELPESEKDYDRSSSREMIKAVISLGFSIRKA
;
A
#
# COMPACT_ATOMS: atom_id res chain seq x y z
N LEU A 1 -17.21 -22.75 -5.67
CA LEU A 1 -16.19 -22.26 -6.62
C LEU A 1 -15.55 -20.92 -6.23
N ALA A 2 -16.22 -19.76 -6.40
CA ALA A 2 -15.57 -18.46 -6.11
C ALA A 2 -15.13 -18.28 -4.64
N GLY A 3 -15.91 -18.82 -3.69
CA GLY A 3 -15.52 -18.91 -2.28
C GLY A 3 -14.27 -19.78 -2.06
N GLU A 4 -14.23 -20.96 -2.65
CA GLU A 4 -13.10 -21.91 -2.52
C GLU A 4 -11.81 -21.36 -3.15
N VAL A 5 -11.93 -20.62 -4.25
CA VAL A 5 -10.81 -19.90 -4.90
C VAL A 5 -10.27 -18.82 -3.95
N LEU A 6 -11.16 -18.02 -3.35
CA LEU A 6 -10.75 -16.99 -2.39
C LEU A 6 -10.06 -17.62 -1.17
N ASP A 7 -10.59 -18.72 -0.65
CA ASP A 7 -10.00 -19.46 0.47
C ASP A 7 -8.66 -20.11 0.09
N HIS A 8 -8.48 -20.55 -1.15
CA HIS A 8 -7.20 -21.09 -1.64
C HIS A 8 -6.11 -20.02 -1.68
N TYR A 9 -6.39 -18.86 -2.27
CA TYR A 9 -5.44 -17.76 -2.36
C TYR A 9 -5.20 -17.08 -1.01
N THR A 10 -6.21 -17.05 -0.14
CA THR A 10 -6.05 -16.58 1.25
C THR A 10 -5.15 -17.54 2.04
N ARG A 11 -5.28 -18.86 1.84
CA ARG A 11 -4.43 -19.88 2.48
C ARG A 11 -3.00 -19.92 1.96
N GLN A 12 -2.77 -19.74 0.66
CA GLN A 12 -1.42 -19.64 0.07
C GLN A 12 -0.62 -18.45 0.63
N ARG A 13 -1.30 -17.35 0.99
CA ARG A 13 -0.68 -16.21 1.67
C ARG A 13 -0.23 -16.51 3.11
N SER A 14 -0.76 -17.59 3.72
CA SER A 14 -0.54 -17.97 5.11
C SER A 14 0.28 -19.25 5.32
N GLY A 15 0.75 -19.90 4.25
CA GLY A 15 1.53 -21.16 4.32
C GLY A 15 2.96 -20.98 3.80
N ALA A 16 3.94 -21.23 4.68
CA ALA A 16 5.37 -21.47 4.44
C ALA A 16 6.00 -20.78 3.19
N GLY A 17 6.65 -19.63 3.44
CA GLY A 17 7.43 -18.88 2.47
C GLY A 17 6.53 -17.93 1.69
N GLY A 18 6.57 -16.64 2.05
CA GLY A 18 5.86 -15.54 1.39
C GLY A 18 6.30 -15.32 -0.05
N ALA A 19 6.11 -16.30 -0.93
CA ALA A 19 6.26 -16.12 -2.35
C ALA A 19 5.29 -15.04 -2.79
N PHE A 20 5.82 -13.94 -3.33
CA PHE A 20 5.05 -12.90 -4.00
C PHE A 20 3.98 -13.56 -4.90
N THR A 21 2.71 -13.42 -4.54
CA THR A 21 1.59 -13.81 -5.39
C THR A 21 1.72 -12.99 -6.67
N GLY A 22 1.85 -13.65 -7.82
CA GLY A 22 2.08 -12.97 -9.09
C GLY A 22 0.90 -12.07 -9.47
N TYR A 23 1.08 -11.21 -10.47
CA TYR A 23 0.01 -10.33 -10.97
C TYR A 23 -1.32 -11.07 -11.18
N TRP A 24 -1.27 -12.27 -11.75
CA TRP A 24 -2.44 -13.09 -12.03
C TRP A 24 -3.13 -13.66 -10.81
N ASP A 25 -2.41 -13.87 -9.71
CA ASP A 25 -3.00 -14.35 -8.46
C ASP A 25 -3.83 -13.24 -7.81
N GLU A 26 -3.30 -12.01 -7.78
CA GLU A 26 -4.03 -10.84 -7.28
C GLU A 26 -5.23 -10.50 -8.19
N VAL A 27 -5.11 -10.67 -9.52
CA VAL A 27 -6.24 -10.52 -10.47
C VAL A 27 -7.28 -11.61 -10.27
N THR A 28 -6.88 -12.88 -10.11
CA THR A 28 -7.81 -14.00 -9.89
C THR A 28 -8.58 -13.81 -8.56
N ARG A 29 -7.90 -13.31 -7.53
CA ARG A 29 -8.53 -12.91 -6.28
C ARG A 29 -9.53 -11.77 -6.47
N ALA A 30 -9.16 -10.74 -7.23
CA ALA A 30 -10.05 -9.64 -7.56
C ALA A 30 -11.30 -10.11 -8.33
N GLU A 31 -11.16 -11.05 -9.26
CA GLU A 31 -12.27 -11.68 -9.99
C GLU A 31 -13.18 -12.49 -9.05
N ALA A 32 -12.61 -13.27 -8.13
CA ALA A 32 -13.38 -14.00 -7.14
C ALA A 32 -14.21 -13.07 -6.24
N LEU A 33 -13.62 -11.96 -5.78
CA LEU A 33 -14.31 -10.90 -5.04
C LEU A 33 -15.42 -10.26 -5.88
N LEU A 34 -15.17 -10.03 -7.17
CA LEU A 34 -16.15 -9.45 -8.09
C LEU A 34 -17.36 -10.36 -8.25
N LEU A 35 -17.14 -11.66 -8.44
CA LEU A 35 -18.18 -12.68 -8.55
C LEU A 35 -18.99 -12.91 -7.27
N GLN A 36 -18.42 -12.58 -6.10
CA GLN A 36 -19.14 -12.57 -4.81
C GLN A 36 -19.97 -11.29 -4.59
N GLY A 37 -19.97 -10.34 -5.53
CA GLY A 37 -20.66 -9.07 -5.38
C GLY A 37 -19.90 -8.06 -4.50
N LYS A 38 -18.65 -8.33 -4.12
CA LYS A 38 -17.80 -7.43 -3.31
C LYS A 38 -17.13 -6.38 -4.21
N LEU A 39 -17.95 -5.56 -4.87
CA LEU A 39 -17.55 -4.70 -5.98
C LEU A 39 -16.46 -3.68 -5.62
N ALA A 40 -16.48 -3.09 -4.43
CA ALA A 40 -15.46 -2.12 -4.01
C ALA A 40 -14.12 -2.78 -3.70
N GLN A 41 -14.16 -3.95 -3.06
CA GLN A 41 -12.99 -4.73 -2.68
C GLN A 41 -12.26 -5.27 -3.92
N ALA A 42 -13.01 -5.87 -4.85
CA ALA A 42 -12.48 -6.31 -6.15
C ALA A 42 -11.78 -5.17 -6.90
N ARG A 43 -12.41 -3.99 -6.96
CA ARG A 43 -11.86 -2.81 -7.63
C ARG A 43 -10.51 -2.37 -7.05
N ARG A 44 -10.39 -2.31 -5.72
CA ARG A 44 -9.14 -1.94 -5.03
C ARG A 44 -8.04 -2.95 -5.34
N THR A 45 -8.35 -4.25 -5.30
CA THR A 45 -7.40 -5.32 -5.61
C THR A 45 -6.91 -5.24 -7.06
N TYR A 46 -7.81 -4.98 -8.03
CA TYR A 46 -7.42 -4.70 -9.42
C TYR A 46 -6.50 -3.48 -9.52
N GLN A 47 -6.88 -2.34 -8.95
CA GLN A 47 -6.11 -1.10 -9.03
C GLN A 47 -4.71 -1.25 -8.41
N ARG A 48 -4.61 -1.92 -7.26
CA ARG A 48 -3.34 -2.23 -6.59
C ARG A 48 -2.46 -3.15 -7.43
N ALA A 49 -3.00 -4.27 -7.94
CA ALA A 49 -2.26 -5.18 -8.80
C ALA A 49 -1.75 -4.48 -10.07
N MET A 50 -2.60 -3.69 -10.72
CA MET A 50 -2.24 -2.92 -11.93
C MET A 50 -1.22 -1.81 -11.65
N ALA A 51 -1.17 -1.26 -10.43
CA ALA A 51 -0.20 -0.26 -10.02
C ALA A 51 1.18 -0.86 -9.70
N ILE A 52 1.21 -1.92 -8.87
CA ILE A 52 2.45 -2.62 -8.46
C ILE A 52 3.15 -3.23 -9.67
N TYR A 53 2.39 -3.85 -10.57
CA TYR A 53 2.92 -4.53 -11.75
C TYR A 53 2.84 -3.67 -13.02
N ARG A 54 2.72 -2.34 -12.91
CA ARG A 54 2.62 -1.43 -14.08
C ARG A 54 3.79 -1.57 -15.07
N HIS A 55 4.92 -2.10 -14.58
CA HIS A 55 6.15 -2.32 -15.32
C HIS A 55 6.10 -3.58 -16.20
N ILE A 56 5.22 -4.54 -15.86
CA ILE A 56 4.99 -5.77 -16.60
C ILE A 56 3.86 -5.50 -17.62
N GLY A 57 4.22 -4.85 -18.72
CA GLY A 57 3.28 -4.43 -19.76
C GLY A 57 2.52 -5.60 -20.40
N GLY A 58 1.21 -5.41 -20.64
CA GLY A 58 0.31 -6.37 -21.29
C GLY A 58 -0.79 -6.93 -20.38
N HIS A 59 -0.51 -7.16 -19.10
CA HIS A 59 -1.48 -7.82 -18.21
C HIS A 59 -2.65 -6.92 -17.78
N THR A 60 -2.42 -5.61 -17.70
CA THR A 60 -3.44 -4.63 -17.33
C THR A 60 -4.56 -4.50 -18.37
N GLN A 61 -4.27 -4.77 -19.65
CA GLN A 61 -5.29 -4.74 -20.70
C GLN A 61 -6.18 -5.98 -20.64
N THR A 62 -5.60 -7.17 -20.50
CA THR A 62 -6.36 -8.41 -20.34
C THR A 62 -7.28 -8.38 -19.12
N THR A 63 -6.80 -7.82 -18.00
CA THR A 63 -7.63 -7.62 -16.81
C THR A 63 -8.81 -6.69 -17.07
N ARG A 64 -8.63 -5.62 -17.86
CA ARG A 64 -9.76 -4.76 -18.27
C ARG A 64 -10.77 -5.54 -19.12
N GLU A 65 -10.30 -6.32 -20.10
CA GLU A 65 -11.18 -7.14 -20.94
C GLU A 65 -11.95 -8.21 -20.12
N GLN A 66 -11.32 -8.78 -19.10
CA GLN A 66 -11.97 -9.71 -18.18
C GLN A 66 -13.07 -9.00 -17.37
N ILE A 67 -12.78 -7.83 -16.81
CA ILE A 67 -13.77 -7.01 -16.10
C ILE A 67 -14.95 -6.66 -17.01
N ASP A 68 -14.70 -6.24 -18.26
CA ASP A 68 -15.73 -5.94 -19.26
C ASP A 68 -16.64 -7.14 -19.56
N ARG A 69 -16.12 -8.37 -19.40
CA ARG A 69 -16.90 -9.61 -19.58
C ARG A 69 -17.64 -10.05 -18.31
N ILE A 70 -17.16 -9.66 -17.13
CA ILE A 70 -17.73 -10.07 -15.84
C ILE A 70 -18.85 -9.12 -15.42
N LEU A 71 -18.65 -7.80 -15.53
CA LEU A 71 -19.61 -6.80 -15.06
C LEU A 71 -21.02 -6.98 -15.64
N PRO A 72 -21.23 -7.20 -16.96
CA PRO A 72 -22.56 -7.40 -17.52
C PRO A 72 -23.25 -8.66 -16.99
N ARG A 73 -22.48 -9.73 -16.68
CA ARG A 73 -23.03 -10.98 -16.12
C ARG A 73 -23.48 -10.82 -14.67
N LEU A 74 -22.99 -9.80 -13.98
CA LEU A 74 -23.43 -9.38 -12.64
C LEU A 74 -24.56 -8.35 -12.69
N GLY A 75 -25.09 -8.02 -13.88
CA GLY A 75 -26.13 -7.01 -14.06
C GLY A 75 -25.62 -5.56 -14.00
N LEU A 76 -24.31 -5.35 -14.11
CA LEU A 76 -23.68 -4.03 -14.10
C LEU A 76 -23.39 -3.56 -15.52
N SER A 77 -23.83 -2.36 -15.89
CA SER A 77 -23.66 -1.81 -17.25
C SER A 77 -22.38 -0.99 -17.44
N ALA A 78 -21.52 -0.91 -16.42
CA ALA A 78 -20.27 -0.17 -16.50
C ALA A 78 -19.21 -0.94 -17.31
N SER A 79 -18.47 -0.24 -18.14
CA SER A 79 -17.23 -0.75 -18.75
C SER A 79 -16.12 -0.91 -17.69
N ALA A 80 -15.09 -1.69 -17.98
CA ALA A 80 -13.91 -1.82 -17.13
C ALA A 80 -13.20 -0.49 -16.96
N LYS A 81 -13.17 0.34 -18.01
CA LYS A 81 -12.70 1.71 -17.91
C LYS A 81 -13.53 2.48 -16.90
N GLU A 82 -14.86 2.50 -17.00
CA GLU A 82 -15.72 3.19 -16.05
C GLU A 82 -15.58 2.62 -14.64
N TYR A 83 -15.65 1.30 -14.47
CA TYR A 83 -15.54 0.63 -13.18
C TYR A 83 -14.18 0.83 -12.50
N LEU A 84 -13.07 0.87 -13.24
CA LEU A 84 -11.72 1.13 -12.70
C LEU A 84 -11.38 2.62 -12.63
N SER A 85 -12.02 3.46 -13.46
CA SER A 85 -11.89 4.93 -13.46
C SER A 85 -12.87 5.61 -12.52
N VAL A 86 -13.83 4.86 -11.96
CA VAL A 86 -14.18 5.05 -10.56
C VAL A 86 -12.88 4.83 -9.80
N THR A 87 -12.06 5.88 -9.77
CA THR A 87 -11.49 6.32 -8.52
C THR A 87 -12.69 6.18 -7.61
N CYS A 88 -12.70 5.13 -6.78
CA CYS A 88 -13.41 5.24 -5.51
C CYS A 88 -13.10 6.67 -5.13
N PRO A 89 -14.10 7.57 -5.07
CA PRO A 89 -13.78 8.97 -4.88
C PRO A 89 -12.71 8.93 -3.82
N VAL A 90 -11.60 9.65 -4.02
CA VAL A 90 -10.75 9.95 -2.89
C VAL A 90 -11.59 10.86 -1.98
N ARG A 91 -12.79 10.41 -1.55
CA ARG A 91 -13.15 10.42 -0.16
C ARG A 91 -11.86 9.99 0.51
N PRO A 92 -11.31 10.80 1.42
CA PRO A 92 -10.26 10.28 2.28
C PRO A 92 -10.79 8.92 2.73
N ILE A 93 -10.09 7.84 2.39
CA ILE A 93 -10.46 6.56 2.96
C ILE A 93 -10.24 6.80 4.44
N GLU A 94 -11.33 6.98 5.18
CA GLU A 94 -11.28 7.23 6.61
C GLU A 94 -10.38 6.13 7.15
N THR A 95 -9.22 6.54 7.64
CA THR A 95 -8.17 5.61 8.02
C THR A 95 -8.28 5.47 9.51
N VAL A 96 -8.36 4.24 9.97
CA VAL A 96 -8.43 3.94 11.40
C VAL A 96 -7.06 3.45 11.80
N ARG A 97 -6.45 4.17 12.72
CA ARG A 97 -5.15 3.82 13.27
C ARG A 97 -5.33 2.81 14.37
N ILE A 98 -4.82 1.62 14.17
CA ILE A 98 -4.87 0.54 15.15
C ILE A 98 -3.47 0.44 15.74
N GLY A 99 -3.31 0.76 17.01
CA GLY A 99 -2.07 0.49 17.72
C GLY A 99 -2.07 -0.95 18.20
N VAL A 100 -0.99 -1.71 18.04
CA VAL A 100 -0.87 -3.04 18.66
C VAL A 100 0.16 -3.04 19.79
N THR A 101 -0.16 -3.80 20.84
CA THR A 101 0.79 -4.14 21.90
C THR A 101 0.50 -5.55 22.41
N GLY A 102 1.54 -6.31 22.78
CA GLY A 102 1.31 -7.60 23.41
C GLY A 102 2.57 -8.34 23.84
N GLN A 103 2.37 -9.55 24.34
CA GLN A 103 3.44 -10.39 24.86
C GLN A 103 4.32 -11.01 23.77
N LEU A 104 5.61 -11.21 24.10
CA LEU A 104 6.60 -11.83 23.21
C LEU A 104 6.38 -13.35 23.07
N GLU A 105 6.04 -14.04 24.16
CA GLU A 105 5.80 -15.48 24.19
C GLU A 105 4.30 -15.78 24.12
N LEU A 106 3.78 -15.88 22.91
CA LEU A 106 2.39 -16.29 22.67
C LEU A 106 2.34 -17.68 22.05
N ALA A 107 1.35 -18.48 22.44
CA ALA A 107 1.01 -19.68 21.70
C ALA A 107 0.46 -19.26 20.31
N THR A 108 1.30 -19.31 19.28
CA THR A 108 0.98 -18.90 17.90
C THR A 108 0.12 -19.93 17.17
N GLY A 109 -1.00 -20.35 17.77
CA GLY A 109 -1.98 -21.24 17.18
C GLY A 109 -3.02 -20.50 16.31
N GLY A 110 -3.73 -21.25 15.45
CA GLY A 110 -4.80 -20.69 14.61
C GLY A 110 -5.95 -20.03 15.40
N ALA A 111 -6.16 -20.41 16.65
CA ALA A 111 -7.20 -19.85 17.51
C ALA A 111 -6.97 -18.36 17.85
N LEU A 112 -5.74 -17.97 18.22
CA LEU A 112 -5.42 -16.57 18.49
C LEU A 112 -5.56 -15.71 17.23
N ARG A 113 -5.13 -16.22 16.08
CA ARG A 113 -5.31 -15.55 14.78
C ARG A 113 -6.79 -15.30 14.47
N GLN A 114 -7.65 -16.27 14.76
CA GLN A 114 -9.10 -16.12 14.61
C GLN A 114 -9.65 -15.03 15.53
N ARG A 115 -9.25 -14.99 16.80
CA ARG A 115 -9.69 -13.92 17.72
C ARG A 115 -9.22 -12.54 17.28
N LEU A 116 -8.01 -12.45 16.73
CA LEU A 116 -7.50 -11.20 16.19
C LEU A 116 -8.32 -10.72 15.01
N GLN A 117 -8.70 -11.63 14.12
CA GLN A 117 -9.60 -11.35 13.01
C GLN A 117 -10.98 -10.89 13.50
N GLU A 118 -11.56 -11.57 14.51
CA GLU A 118 -12.82 -11.18 15.14
C GLU A 118 -12.76 -9.77 15.76
N ALA A 119 -11.67 -9.43 16.46
CA ALA A 119 -11.47 -8.09 17.02
C ALA A 119 -11.38 -7.01 15.93
N LEU A 120 -10.64 -7.30 14.85
CA LEU A 120 -10.52 -6.40 13.70
C LEU A 120 -11.85 -6.27 12.92
N ASP A 121 -12.66 -7.32 12.85
CA ASP A 121 -14.00 -7.28 12.26
C ASP A 121 -14.93 -6.41 13.10
N ALA A 122 -14.88 -6.50 14.44
CA ALA A 122 -15.63 -5.63 15.32
C ALA A 122 -15.23 -4.15 15.16
N ILE A 123 -13.94 -3.84 14.99
CA ILE A 123 -13.45 -2.48 14.67
C ILE A 123 -14.06 -2.00 13.35
N GLN A 124 -14.02 -2.83 12.31
CA GLN A 124 -14.57 -2.50 11.00
C GLN A 124 -16.09 -2.27 11.05
N GLU A 125 -16.83 -3.13 11.74
CA GLU A 125 -18.29 -3.01 11.90
C GLU A 125 -18.68 -1.74 12.66
N ARG A 126 -17.91 -1.37 13.69
CA ARG A 126 -18.17 -0.19 14.50
C ARG A 126 -18.02 1.12 13.72
N ILE A 127 -17.02 1.19 12.85
CA ILE A 127 -16.63 2.44 12.15
C ILE A 127 -17.27 2.51 10.76
N GLY A 128 -17.33 1.38 10.06
CA GLY A 128 -18.00 1.23 8.77
C GLY A 128 -17.18 0.42 7.76
N PRO A 129 -17.83 -0.11 6.71
CA PRO A 129 -17.18 -1.01 5.75
C PRO A 129 -16.18 -0.34 4.80
N ASP A 130 -16.16 0.99 4.75
CA ASP A 130 -15.35 1.78 3.81
C ASP A 130 -14.07 2.35 4.42
N VAL A 131 -13.68 1.92 5.64
CA VAL A 131 -12.44 2.37 6.28
C VAL A 131 -11.25 1.46 5.96
N CYS A 132 -10.06 2.05 5.81
CA CYS A 132 -8.80 1.31 5.73
C CYS A 132 -8.11 1.30 7.08
N PHE A 133 -7.38 0.23 7.37
CA PHE A 133 -6.62 0.11 8.60
C PHE A 133 -5.19 0.58 8.40
N GLU A 134 -4.69 1.39 9.32
CA GLU A 134 -3.27 1.69 9.45
C GLU A 134 -2.81 1.09 10.78
N LEU A 135 -2.03 0.00 10.71
CA LEU A 135 -1.49 -0.64 11.92
C LEU A 135 -0.21 0.07 12.34
N LEU A 136 -0.20 0.58 13.57
CA LEU A 136 0.98 1.13 14.24
C LEU A 136 1.58 0.00 15.09
N SER A 137 2.82 -0.39 14.82
CA SER A 137 3.48 -1.49 15.54
C SER A 137 5.00 -1.31 15.64
N PRO A 138 5.63 -1.60 16.79
CA PRO A 138 7.09 -1.78 16.89
C PRO A 138 7.64 -3.05 16.24
N LEU A 139 6.79 -3.92 15.68
CA LEU A 139 7.17 -5.22 15.09
C LEU A 139 8.02 -6.11 16.01
N ALA A 140 7.81 -5.98 17.33
CA ALA A 140 8.38 -6.89 18.31
C ALA A 140 7.95 -8.34 18.03
N GLU A 141 8.71 -9.31 18.52
CA GLU A 141 8.34 -10.71 18.38
C GLU A 141 7.00 -11.02 19.08
N GLY A 142 6.26 -12.01 18.60
CA GLY A 142 4.96 -12.39 19.19
C GLY A 142 3.78 -11.56 18.66
N ALA A 143 3.10 -10.84 19.55
CA ALA A 143 1.82 -10.18 19.29
C ALA A 143 1.85 -9.20 18.11
N ASP A 144 2.89 -8.38 18.06
CA ASP A 144 3.09 -7.32 17.08
C ASP A 144 3.21 -7.86 15.66
N ARG A 145 4.11 -8.83 15.44
CA ARG A 145 4.27 -9.48 14.14
C ARG A 145 3.02 -10.25 13.73
N LEU A 146 2.37 -10.96 14.66
CA LEU A 146 1.13 -11.67 14.37
C LEU A 146 0.01 -10.71 13.91
N ALA A 147 -0.13 -9.57 14.59
CA ALA A 147 -1.09 -8.54 14.19
C ALA A 147 -0.75 -7.92 12.85
N ALA A 148 0.53 -7.63 12.59
CA ALA A 148 0.97 -7.12 11.29
C ALA A 148 0.66 -8.09 10.16
N GLU A 149 0.89 -9.40 10.37
CA GLU A 149 0.53 -10.44 9.40
C GLU A 149 -0.98 -10.52 9.14
N VAL A 150 -1.81 -10.45 10.19
CA VAL A 150 -3.28 -10.52 10.03
C VAL A 150 -3.80 -9.25 9.34
N VAL A 151 -3.33 -8.07 9.75
CA VAL A 151 -3.77 -6.81 9.15
C VAL A 151 -3.33 -6.70 7.69
N ARG A 152 -2.13 -7.18 7.32
CA ARG A 152 -1.64 -7.23 5.94
C ARG A 152 -2.57 -8.02 5.00
N GLN A 153 -3.37 -8.95 5.52
CA GLN A 153 -4.35 -9.71 4.72
C GLN A 153 -5.60 -8.89 4.37
N ARG A 154 -5.82 -7.75 5.02
CA ARG A 154 -6.94 -6.84 4.73
C ARG A 154 -6.62 -5.91 3.56
N ASP A 155 -7.63 -5.63 2.75
CA ASP A 155 -7.42 -4.85 1.54
C ASP A 155 -7.20 -3.37 1.82
N GLY A 156 -6.09 -2.85 1.30
CA GLY A 156 -5.67 -1.47 1.50
C GLY A 156 -5.17 -1.15 2.91
N ALA A 157 -4.96 -2.17 3.74
CA ALA A 157 -4.36 -1.96 5.05
C ALA A 157 -2.90 -1.52 4.92
N LEU A 158 -2.47 -0.61 5.77
CA LEU A 158 -1.11 -0.08 5.82
C LEU A 158 -0.45 -0.53 7.11
N LEU A 159 0.87 -0.63 7.07
CA LEU A 159 1.71 -0.88 8.24
C LEU A 159 2.62 0.32 8.44
N HIS A 160 2.55 0.92 9.62
CA HIS A 160 3.45 1.96 10.10
C HIS A 160 4.28 1.36 11.23
N VAL A 161 5.59 1.22 10.98
CA VAL A 161 6.53 0.63 11.93
C VAL A 161 7.09 1.72 12.84
N ILE A 162 6.94 1.57 14.15
CA ILE A 162 7.39 2.53 15.16
C ILE A 162 8.52 1.92 15.97
N LEU A 163 9.76 2.20 15.59
CA LEU A 163 10.92 1.60 16.23
C LEU A 163 11.36 2.43 17.44
N PRO A 164 11.69 1.79 18.59
CA PRO A 164 12.25 2.47 19.74
C PRO A 164 13.72 2.88 19.54
N LEU A 165 14.39 2.28 18.57
CA LEU A 165 15.80 2.46 18.25
C LEU A 165 15.97 2.44 16.73
N GLU A 166 17.12 2.90 16.25
CA GLU A 166 17.49 2.72 14.85
C GLU A 166 17.42 1.23 14.47
N LEU A 167 17.02 0.94 13.23
CA LEU A 167 16.75 -0.43 12.79
C LEU A 167 17.93 -1.38 13.04
N THR A 168 19.16 -0.91 12.84
CA THR A 168 20.38 -1.69 13.10
C THR A 168 20.52 -2.09 14.56
N ASP A 169 20.22 -1.17 15.48
CA ASP A 169 20.36 -1.37 16.91
C ASP A 169 19.18 -2.16 17.49
N TYR A 170 18.00 -1.99 16.89
CA TYR A 170 16.78 -2.73 17.25
C TYR A 170 16.84 -4.21 16.86
N VAL A 171 17.48 -4.52 15.72
CA VAL A 171 17.71 -5.91 15.31
C VAL A 171 18.85 -6.53 16.13
N GLY A 172 19.89 -5.75 16.43
CA GLY A 172 21.06 -6.21 17.17
C GLY A 172 21.78 -7.38 16.47
N ASP A 173 22.40 -8.26 17.26
CA ASP A 173 23.03 -9.51 16.80
C ASP A 173 22.05 -10.72 16.83
N SER A 174 20.81 -10.51 17.27
CA SER A 174 19.82 -11.58 17.39
C SER A 174 19.31 -11.99 16.01
N PRO A 175 19.24 -13.30 15.68
CA PRO A 175 18.60 -13.77 14.47
C PRO A 175 17.09 -13.66 14.67
N GLN A 176 16.57 -12.43 14.61
CA GLN A 176 15.16 -12.21 14.38
C GLN A 176 14.84 -12.89 13.06
N THR A 177 14.23 -14.08 13.14
CA THR A 177 14.03 -15.05 12.06
C THR A 177 13.75 -14.35 10.73
N GLU A 178 14.78 -14.38 9.88
CA GLU A 178 15.09 -13.32 8.92
C GLU A 178 14.05 -13.09 7.81
N ASP A 179 13.15 -14.03 7.55
CA ASP A 179 12.22 -13.90 6.43
C ASP A 179 10.96 -13.10 6.82
N GLY A 180 10.29 -13.46 7.93
CA GLY A 180 8.99 -12.86 8.29
C GLY A 180 9.09 -11.40 8.76
N PHE A 181 10.16 -11.05 9.48
CA PHE A 181 10.38 -9.67 9.93
C PHE A 181 10.78 -8.75 8.78
N ARG A 182 11.68 -9.19 7.88
CA ARG A 182 12.07 -8.42 6.68
C ARG A 182 10.89 -8.24 5.73
N ASP A 183 10.09 -9.27 5.51
CA ASP A 183 8.87 -9.19 4.70
C ASP A 183 7.88 -8.14 5.22
N LEU A 184 7.78 -7.98 6.55
CA LEU A 184 6.94 -6.96 7.17
C LEU A 184 7.56 -5.56 7.07
N LEU A 185 8.88 -5.43 7.18
CA LEU A 185 9.57 -4.15 6.93
C LEU A 185 9.43 -3.70 5.48
N ASP A 186 9.59 -4.61 4.51
CA ASP A 186 9.40 -4.31 3.09
C ASP A 186 7.94 -3.96 2.76
N TYR A 187 7.00 -4.49 3.55
CA TYR A 187 5.58 -4.13 3.45
C TYR A 187 5.25 -2.77 4.10
N ALA A 188 6.08 -2.29 5.02
CA ALA A 188 5.80 -1.08 5.77
C ALA A 188 5.67 0.15 4.85
N ALA A 189 4.61 0.93 5.06
CA ALA A 189 4.39 2.19 4.37
C ALA A 189 5.24 3.34 4.96
N GLU A 190 5.46 3.29 6.28
CA GLU A 190 6.32 4.23 7.02
C GLU A 190 7.12 3.43 8.05
N ILE A 191 8.37 3.85 8.26
CA ILE A 191 9.20 3.41 9.38
C ILE A 191 9.64 4.68 10.09
N GLU A 192 9.22 4.83 11.34
CA GLU A 192 9.53 5.98 12.19
C GLU A 192 10.32 5.51 13.41
N VAL A 193 11.44 6.17 13.69
CA VAL A 193 12.25 5.92 14.88
C VAL A 193 11.88 6.96 15.93
N VAL A 194 11.32 6.51 17.05
CA VAL A 194 10.89 7.38 18.14
C VAL A 194 11.98 7.41 19.20
N LYS A 195 12.49 8.62 19.46
CA LYS A 195 13.51 8.86 20.49
C LYS A 195 12.84 9.10 21.84
N ALA A 196 13.36 8.46 22.88
CA ALA A 196 12.96 8.77 24.25
C ALA A 196 13.40 10.18 24.65
N GLU A 197 12.57 10.84 25.45
CA GLU A 197 12.94 12.12 26.06
C GLU A 197 13.90 11.91 27.25
N ASP A 198 14.76 12.89 27.52
CA ASP A 198 15.71 12.83 28.63
C ASP A 198 14.97 12.67 29.98
N GLY A 199 15.20 11.56 30.68
CA GLY A 199 14.58 11.26 31.97
C GLY A 199 13.23 10.52 31.90
N GLU A 200 12.80 10.09 30.71
CA GLU A 200 11.57 9.33 30.54
C GLU A 200 11.62 7.97 31.27
N THR A 201 10.76 7.82 32.30
CA THR A 201 10.68 6.59 33.09
C THR A 201 10.06 5.49 32.23
N GLY A 202 10.84 4.47 31.87
CA GLY A 202 10.42 3.45 30.89
C GLY A 202 11.39 3.27 29.71
N GLY A 203 12.28 4.24 29.48
CA GLY A 203 13.30 4.19 28.43
C GLY A 203 12.72 4.18 27.01
N VAL A 204 13.56 3.74 26.05
CA VAL A 204 13.26 3.78 24.61
C VAL A 204 12.03 2.96 24.21
N HIS A 205 11.77 1.82 24.86
CA HIS A 205 10.61 0.97 24.57
C HIS A 205 9.30 1.61 25.01
N TRP A 206 9.31 2.32 26.13
CA TRP A 206 8.15 3.08 26.57
C TRP A 206 7.88 4.26 25.65
N ALA A 207 8.90 4.97 25.17
CA ALA A 207 8.72 6.09 24.25
C ALA A 207 7.99 5.67 22.96
N ALA A 208 8.39 4.55 22.36
CA ALA A 208 7.70 3.97 21.20
C ALA A 208 6.25 3.54 21.53
N SER A 209 6.05 2.85 22.67
CA SER A 209 4.71 2.42 23.10
C SER A 209 3.78 3.60 23.39
N ARG A 210 4.27 4.64 24.06
CA ARG A 210 3.54 5.89 24.32
C ARG A 210 3.15 6.56 23.01
N TYR A 211 4.12 6.75 22.11
CA TYR A 211 3.87 7.35 20.80
C TYR A 211 2.79 6.58 20.03
N LEU A 212 2.87 5.25 20.01
CA LEU A 212 1.86 4.38 19.39
C LEU A 212 0.46 4.60 19.98
N VAL A 213 0.32 4.63 21.31
CA VAL A 213 -0.99 4.82 21.99
C VAL A 213 -1.55 6.24 21.81
N ASP A 214 -0.67 7.24 21.77
CA ASP A 214 -1.04 8.64 21.53
C ASP A 214 -1.57 8.83 20.10
N HIS A 215 -1.03 8.08 19.12
CA HIS A 215 -1.35 8.25 17.70
C HIS A 215 -2.34 7.23 17.12
N CYS A 216 -2.72 6.19 17.87
CA CYS A 216 -3.77 5.27 17.45
C CYS A 216 -5.18 5.80 17.76
N ASP A 217 -6.19 5.28 17.08
CA ASP A 217 -7.61 5.50 17.38
C ASP A 217 -8.16 4.44 18.32
N VAL A 218 -7.65 3.23 18.17
CA VAL A 218 -7.97 2.07 19.00
C VAL A 218 -6.69 1.31 19.29
N LEU A 219 -6.51 0.93 20.55
CA LEU A 219 -5.43 0.03 20.96
C LEU A 219 -5.94 -1.41 20.92
N LEU A 220 -5.18 -2.28 20.28
CA LEU A 220 -5.36 -3.72 20.23
C LEU A 220 -4.30 -4.36 21.13
N ALA A 221 -4.72 -4.83 22.31
CA ALA A 221 -3.82 -5.40 23.29
C ALA A 221 -3.99 -6.92 23.37
N ILE A 222 -2.90 -7.68 23.21
CA ILE A 222 -2.85 -9.13 23.45
C ILE A 222 -2.07 -9.37 24.74
N TRP A 223 -2.77 -9.58 25.86
CA TRP A 223 -2.18 -9.49 27.19
C TRP A 223 -2.92 -10.34 28.22
N ASP A 224 -2.20 -10.90 29.19
CA ASP A 224 -2.72 -11.76 30.27
C ASP A 224 -3.25 -10.98 31.50
N GLY A 225 -3.25 -9.65 31.46
CA GLY A 225 -3.69 -8.84 32.59
C GLY A 225 -2.67 -8.68 33.72
N ARG A 226 -1.46 -9.26 33.61
CA ARG A 226 -0.45 -9.22 34.67
C ARG A 226 0.34 -7.90 34.68
N PRO A 227 0.77 -7.41 35.87
CA PRO A 227 1.52 -6.16 36.00
C PRO A 227 2.82 -6.16 35.18
N PRO A 228 3.42 -4.98 34.93
CA PRO A 228 4.59 -4.86 34.06
C PRO A 228 5.72 -5.79 34.50
N ALA A 229 6.16 -6.65 33.58
CA ALA A 229 7.36 -7.46 33.78
C ALA A 229 8.65 -6.62 33.63
N GLY A 230 8.54 -5.42 33.04
CA GLY A 230 9.62 -4.46 32.85
C GLY A 230 9.11 -3.12 32.27
N PRO A 231 9.99 -2.10 32.21
CA PRO A 231 9.68 -0.79 31.65
C PRO A 231 9.33 -0.87 30.15
N GLY A 232 8.28 -0.14 29.72
CA GLY A 232 7.82 -0.14 28.33
C GLY A 232 6.98 -1.36 27.92
N GLY A 233 6.50 -2.15 28.89
CA GLY A 233 5.69 -3.35 28.63
C GLY A 233 4.23 -3.08 28.28
N THR A 234 3.55 -4.12 27.80
CA THR A 234 2.14 -4.11 27.38
C THR A 234 1.19 -3.52 28.42
N SER A 235 1.41 -3.82 29.71
CA SER A 235 0.60 -3.30 30.81
C SER A 235 0.69 -1.76 30.95
N GLU A 236 1.84 -1.15 30.67
CA GLU A 236 2.01 0.30 30.72
C GLU A 236 1.28 0.97 29.55
N ALA A 237 1.36 0.39 28.35
CA ALA A 237 0.61 0.85 27.18
C ALA A 237 -0.91 0.78 27.42
N VAL A 238 -1.41 -0.32 27.98
CA VAL A 238 -2.84 -0.48 28.35
C VAL A 238 -3.24 0.50 29.46
N ALA A 239 -2.42 0.68 30.49
CA ALA A 239 -2.70 1.63 31.56
C ALA A 239 -2.76 3.07 31.02
N HIS A 240 -1.85 3.42 30.10
CA HIS A 240 -1.85 4.72 29.45
C HIS A 240 -3.06 4.92 28.55
N ALA A 241 -3.43 3.93 27.74
CA ALA A 241 -4.63 3.97 26.91
C ALA A 241 -5.89 4.23 27.75
N ARG A 242 -6.05 3.51 28.87
CA ARG A 242 -7.14 3.74 29.82
C ARG A 242 -7.12 5.15 30.41
N ARG A 243 -5.93 5.68 30.75
CA ARG A 243 -5.75 7.02 31.32
C ARG A 243 -6.15 8.13 30.33
N ILE A 244 -5.80 7.99 29.05
CA ILE A 244 -6.16 8.98 28.01
C ILE A 244 -7.54 8.74 27.41
N GLY A 245 -8.24 7.67 27.82
CA GLY A 245 -9.57 7.31 27.33
C GLY A 245 -9.58 6.71 25.93
N ARG A 246 -8.47 6.11 25.47
CA ARG A 246 -8.35 5.46 24.18
C ARG A 246 -9.20 4.17 24.15
N PRO A 247 -10.06 3.95 23.13
CA PRO A 247 -10.73 2.67 22.92
C PRO A 247 -9.76 1.49 22.92
N LEU A 248 -10.14 0.41 23.57
CA LEU A 248 -9.30 -0.78 23.75
C LEU A 248 -10.05 -2.03 23.33
N ALA A 249 -9.47 -2.78 22.39
CA ALA A 249 -9.79 -4.17 22.14
C ALA A 249 -8.74 -5.04 22.83
N TRP A 250 -9.12 -5.70 23.92
CA TRP A 250 -8.22 -6.54 24.71
C TRP A 250 -8.52 -8.01 24.47
N ILE A 251 -7.53 -8.74 23.95
CA ILE A 251 -7.55 -10.19 23.81
C ILE A 251 -6.71 -10.79 24.93
N GLN A 252 -7.30 -11.67 25.75
CA GLN A 252 -6.57 -12.43 26.75
C GLN A 252 -5.48 -13.28 26.08
N ALA A 253 -4.28 -13.32 26.64
CA ALA A 253 -3.16 -14.10 26.07
C ALA A 253 -3.26 -15.60 26.34
N ASP A 254 -4.14 -16.02 27.26
CA ASP A 254 -4.45 -17.40 27.60
C ASP A 254 -5.72 -17.91 26.89
N GLU A 255 -5.74 -19.20 26.57
CA GLU A 255 -6.93 -19.84 26.02
C GLU A 255 -8.13 -19.69 26.98
N PRO A 256 -9.32 -19.28 26.49
CA PRO A 256 -9.77 -19.34 25.10
C PRO A 256 -9.60 -18.04 24.28
N TYR A 257 -8.65 -17.17 24.67
CA TYR A 257 -8.35 -15.88 24.05
C TYR A 257 -9.59 -14.96 24.03
N THR A 258 -10.20 -14.77 25.20
CA THR A 258 -11.45 -13.99 25.30
C THR A 258 -11.20 -12.53 24.93
N ILE A 259 -12.09 -11.96 24.13
CA ILE A 259 -12.04 -10.57 23.70
C ILE A 259 -12.91 -9.72 24.63
N SER A 260 -12.35 -8.63 25.14
CA SER A 260 -13.03 -7.62 25.94
C SER A 260 -12.86 -6.26 25.28
N TYR A 261 -13.90 -5.44 25.29
CA TYR A 261 -13.88 -4.11 24.70
C TYR A 261 -14.08 -3.06 25.79
N GLU A 262 -13.22 -2.05 25.84
CA GLU A 262 -13.38 -0.89 26.72
C GLU A 262 -13.49 0.37 25.86
N ARG A 263 -14.47 1.22 26.17
CA ARG A 263 -14.71 2.50 25.48
C ARG A 263 -14.89 2.36 23.96
N PHE A 264 -15.35 1.20 23.50
CA PHE A 264 -15.59 0.95 22.06
C PHE A 264 -16.74 1.79 21.49
N ASP A 265 -17.63 2.27 22.34
CA ASP A 265 -18.65 3.24 21.95
C ASP A 265 -18.05 4.60 21.59
N ASP A 266 -16.86 4.93 22.11
CA ASP A 266 -16.13 6.15 21.78
C ASP A 266 -15.35 6.03 20.46
N LEU A 267 -15.25 4.81 19.89
CA LEU A 267 -14.66 4.56 18.58
C LEU A 267 -15.59 5.06 17.48
N THR A 268 -15.43 6.33 17.15
CA THR A 268 -16.17 7.00 16.08
C THR A 268 -15.36 7.07 14.80
N ARG A 269 -15.98 7.42 13.67
CA ARG A 269 -15.27 7.74 12.44
C ARG A 269 -14.33 8.92 12.69
N PHE A 270 -13.03 8.67 12.61
CA PHE A 270 -12.02 9.71 12.68
C PHE A 270 -11.69 10.18 11.27
N GLU A 271 -11.81 11.48 11.00
CA GLU A 271 -11.28 12.10 9.79
C GLU A 271 -9.74 12.24 9.91
N HIS A 272 -9.02 11.12 10.04
CA HIS A 272 -7.58 11.16 9.81
C HIS A 272 -7.35 11.31 8.32
N LYS A 273 -6.94 12.51 7.89
CA LYS A 273 -6.29 12.69 6.60
C LYS A 273 -4.94 11.98 6.69
N GLY A 274 -4.91 10.66 6.46
CA GLY A 274 -3.69 9.89 6.44
C GLY A 274 -2.62 10.60 5.61
N LYS A 275 -1.41 10.73 6.17
CA LYS A 275 -0.22 11.34 5.53
C LYS A 275 0.01 10.81 4.10
N TYR A 276 -0.45 9.58 3.82
CA TYR A 276 -0.16 8.83 2.61
C TYR A 276 -1.14 8.98 1.46
N MET A 277 -2.12 9.87 1.50
CA MET A 277 -3.06 10.01 0.36
C MET A 277 -3.12 11.41 -0.26
N THR A 278 -2.00 12.13 -0.28
CA THR A 278 -1.80 13.16 -1.30
C THR A 278 -0.35 13.14 -1.78
N TYR A 279 -0.07 12.36 -2.83
CA TYR A 279 1.04 12.71 -3.72
C TYR A 279 0.72 14.09 -4.27
N GLY A 280 1.33 15.11 -3.68
CA GLY A 280 1.28 16.49 -4.17
C GLY A 280 2.50 16.72 -5.04
N PRO A 281 2.45 16.42 -6.35
CA PRO A 281 3.58 16.69 -7.23
C PRO A 281 3.93 18.17 -7.13
N LYS A 282 5.19 18.47 -6.82
CA LYS A 282 5.76 19.82 -6.85
C LYS A 282 6.73 19.90 -8.02
N PRO A 283 6.24 19.93 -9.28
CA PRO A 283 7.13 20.14 -10.41
C PRO A 283 7.84 21.50 -10.26
N LEU A 284 9.02 21.63 -10.88
CA LEU A 284 9.68 22.92 -10.98
C LEU A 284 8.77 23.91 -11.72
N ASP A 285 8.69 25.15 -11.25
CA ASP A 285 7.99 26.19 -11.99
C ASP A 285 8.80 26.56 -13.24
N THR A 286 8.28 26.17 -14.40
CA THR A 286 8.85 26.43 -15.72
C THR A 286 8.06 27.50 -16.48
N SER A 287 7.06 28.12 -15.85
CA SER A 287 6.13 29.07 -16.51
C SER A 287 6.83 30.30 -17.07
N GLN A 288 7.93 30.74 -16.42
CA GLN A 288 8.71 31.92 -16.79
C GLN A 288 9.85 31.60 -17.78
N VAL A 289 10.03 30.33 -18.16
CA VAL A 289 11.14 29.93 -19.05
C VAL A 289 10.66 29.95 -20.49
N GLU A 290 11.12 30.96 -21.24
CA GLU A 290 10.92 31.05 -22.68
C GLU A 290 12.05 30.33 -23.43
N LEU A 291 11.68 29.43 -24.35
CA LEU A 291 12.63 28.70 -25.17
C LEU A 291 12.90 29.49 -26.47
N PRO A 292 14.16 29.87 -26.77
CA PRO A 292 14.48 30.58 -28.00
C PRO A 292 14.27 29.69 -29.23
N GLY A 293 14.03 30.29 -30.40
CA GLY A 293 13.74 29.56 -31.65
C GLY A 293 14.80 28.52 -32.06
N SER A 294 16.06 28.74 -31.70
CA SER A 294 17.16 27.77 -31.90
C SER A 294 16.99 26.47 -31.11
N ILE A 295 16.21 26.49 -30.03
CA ILE A 295 15.90 25.32 -29.20
C ILE A 295 14.71 24.53 -29.76
N VAL A 296 13.89 25.10 -30.65
CA VAL A 296 12.79 24.38 -31.32
C VAL A 296 13.34 23.24 -32.18
N GLU A 297 14.43 23.48 -32.92
CA GLU A 297 15.12 22.42 -33.68
C GLU A 297 15.65 21.32 -32.75
N LEU A 298 16.17 21.70 -31.58
CA LEU A 298 16.65 20.75 -30.58
C LEU A 298 15.50 19.91 -29.99
N VAL A 299 14.37 20.54 -29.68
CA VAL A 299 13.16 19.86 -29.20
C VAL A 299 12.70 18.79 -30.19
N GLU A 300 12.66 19.12 -31.49
CA GLU A 300 12.24 18.16 -32.52
C GLU A 300 13.18 16.95 -32.57
N ARG A 301 14.49 17.20 -32.51
CA ARG A 301 15.51 16.16 -32.51
C ARG A 301 15.45 15.28 -31.26
N LEU A 302 15.15 15.86 -30.10
CA LEU A 302 14.97 15.12 -28.85
C LEU A 302 13.67 14.32 -28.85
N ALA A 303 12.58 14.86 -29.39
CA ALA A 303 11.33 14.13 -29.56
C ALA A 303 11.54 12.89 -30.44
N LYS A 304 12.18 13.06 -31.60
CA LYS A 304 12.58 11.95 -32.47
C LYS A 304 13.46 10.93 -31.75
N HIS A 305 14.47 11.40 -31.01
CA HIS A 305 15.35 10.51 -30.26
C HIS A 305 14.61 9.71 -29.19
N ASN A 306 13.72 10.36 -28.43
CA ASN A 306 12.91 9.70 -27.40
C ASN A 306 12.00 8.63 -28.01
N HIS A 307 11.38 8.94 -29.16
CA HIS A 307 10.61 7.97 -29.94
C HIS A 307 11.45 6.78 -30.35
N ASP A 308 12.64 7.02 -30.93
CA ASP A 308 13.54 5.94 -31.36
C ASP A 308 14.00 5.08 -30.17
N VAL A 309 14.30 5.67 -29.02
CA VAL A 309 14.67 4.95 -27.79
C VAL A 309 13.49 4.09 -27.30
N TRP A 310 12.27 4.64 -27.31
CA TRP A 310 11.07 3.89 -26.99
C TRP A 310 10.85 2.73 -27.99
N ALA A 311 11.00 2.99 -29.29
CA ALA A 311 10.79 2.01 -30.36
C ALA A 311 11.81 0.88 -30.29
N VAL A 312 13.10 1.18 -30.08
CA VAL A 312 14.15 0.17 -29.87
C VAL A 312 13.82 -0.72 -28.69
N LYS A 313 13.42 -0.15 -27.55
CA LYS A 313 13.02 -0.94 -26.38
C LYS A 313 11.85 -1.86 -26.72
N ARG A 314 10.83 -1.35 -27.42
CA ARG A 314 9.67 -2.14 -27.83
C ARG A 314 10.02 -3.25 -28.81
N VAL A 315 10.84 -2.98 -29.81
CA VAL A 315 11.31 -4.00 -30.76
C VAL A 315 12.11 -5.09 -30.05
N ASN A 316 13.00 -4.73 -29.11
CA ASN A 316 13.74 -5.69 -28.29
C ASN A 316 12.82 -6.54 -27.39
N ASP A 317 11.72 -5.96 -26.91
CA ASP A 317 10.67 -6.65 -26.17
C ASP A 317 9.78 -7.53 -27.08
N GLY A 318 10.07 -7.61 -28.38
CA GLY A 318 9.38 -8.44 -29.37
C GLY A 318 8.15 -7.78 -30.00
N TRP A 319 8.03 -6.46 -29.91
CA TRP A 319 6.94 -5.71 -30.54
C TRP A 319 7.23 -5.42 -32.01
N ARG A 320 6.17 -5.38 -32.81
CA ARG A 320 6.20 -5.04 -34.24
C ARG A 320 5.13 -4.02 -34.58
N TYR A 321 5.22 -3.43 -35.77
CA TYR A 321 4.15 -2.59 -36.27
C TYR A 321 2.82 -3.35 -36.40
N GLY A 322 1.72 -2.67 -36.10
CA GLY A 322 0.37 -3.09 -36.50
C GLY A 322 -0.59 -1.90 -36.43
N PRO A 323 -1.69 -1.91 -37.22
CA PRO A 323 -2.57 -0.74 -37.38
C PRO A 323 -3.25 -0.30 -36.08
N GLU A 324 -3.37 -1.22 -35.13
CA GLU A 324 -3.86 -0.95 -33.79
C GLU A 324 -2.92 -1.57 -32.77
N ARG A 325 -2.94 -1.00 -31.56
CA ARG A 325 -2.17 -1.53 -30.46
C ARG A 325 -2.81 -2.85 -30.00
N ASN A 326 -2.04 -3.92 -30.05
CA ASN A 326 -2.44 -5.23 -29.55
C ASN A 326 -1.30 -5.85 -28.75
N ASP A 327 -1.44 -5.83 -27.43
CA ASP A 327 -0.40 -6.27 -26.52
C ASP A 327 -0.15 -7.78 -26.61
N ALA A 328 -1.18 -8.58 -26.91
CA ALA A 328 -1.06 -10.04 -27.06
C ALA A 328 -0.31 -10.43 -28.35
N ALA A 329 -0.62 -9.76 -29.46
CA ALA A 329 0.10 -9.92 -30.72
C ALA A 329 1.46 -9.20 -30.72
N LYS A 330 1.72 -8.38 -29.68
CA LYS A 330 2.80 -7.40 -29.57
C LYS A 330 2.86 -6.49 -30.80
N THR A 331 1.74 -5.86 -31.14
CA THR A 331 1.68 -4.85 -32.20
C THR A 331 1.43 -3.45 -31.64
N HIS A 332 2.05 -2.42 -32.23
CA HIS A 332 1.80 -1.02 -31.86
C HIS A 332 1.77 -0.14 -33.13
N PRO A 333 0.81 0.80 -33.26
CA PRO A 333 0.70 1.65 -34.44
C PRO A 333 1.88 2.60 -34.56
N ASP A 334 2.41 3.05 -33.43
CA ASP A 334 3.52 4.02 -33.40
C ASP A 334 4.90 3.38 -33.65
N LEU A 335 4.99 2.07 -33.92
CA LEU A 335 6.25 1.43 -34.34
C LEU A 335 6.55 1.71 -35.83
N VAL A 336 6.58 3.00 -36.15
CA VAL A 336 6.90 3.60 -37.45
C VAL A 336 7.99 4.65 -37.25
N PRO A 337 8.69 5.09 -38.31
CA PRO A 337 9.57 6.24 -38.24
C PRO A 337 8.87 7.44 -37.63
N TYR A 338 9.59 8.24 -36.83
CA TYR A 338 9.05 9.42 -36.17
C TYR A 338 8.30 10.35 -37.15
N GLU A 339 8.80 10.51 -38.38
CA GLU A 339 8.17 11.32 -39.42
C GLU A 339 6.75 10.86 -39.80
N GLU A 340 6.44 9.57 -39.63
CA GLU A 340 5.17 8.94 -39.97
C GLU A 340 4.16 8.93 -38.81
N LEU A 341 4.58 9.36 -37.61
CA LEU A 341 3.67 9.45 -36.47
C LEU A 341 2.54 10.45 -36.69
N PRO A 342 1.36 10.19 -36.10
CA PRO A 342 0.32 11.20 -35.97
C PRO A 342 0.87 12.45 -35.26
N GLU A 343 0.40 13.62 -35.68
CA GLU A 343 0.88 14.89 -35.11
C GLU A 343 0.61 14.98 -33.60
N SER A 344 -0.46 14.36 -33.12
CA SER A 344 -0.78 14.28 -31.68
C SER A 344 0.29 13.53 -30.87
N GLU A 345 0.87 12.46 -31.42
CA GLU A 345 1.92 11.70 -30.75
C GLU A 345 3.25 12.46 -30.79
N LYS A 346 3.56 13.09 -31.93
CA LYS A 346 4.73 13.99 -32.03
C LYS A 346 4.63 15.14 -31.02
N ASP A 347 3.45 15.73 -30.87
CA ASP A 347 3.21 16.82 -29.91
C ASP A 347 3.39 16.37 -28.46
N TYR A 348 3.02 15.13 -28.14
CA TYR A 348 3.29 14.54 -26.83
C TYR A 348 4.80 14.47 -26.55
N ASP A 349 5.58 13.91 -27.47
CA ASP A 349 7.04 13.81 -27.31
C ASP A 349 7.74 15.17 -27.26
N ARG A 350 7.27 16.13 -28.07
CA ARG A 350 7.74 17.53 -28.02
C ARG A 350 7.40 18.20 -26.71
N SER A 351 6.22 17.95 -26.14
CA SER A 351 5.80 18.55 -24.86
C SER A 351 6.71 18.09 -23.72
N SER A 352 6.99 16.79 -23.65
CA SER A 352 7.91 16.20 -22.67
C SER A 352 9.33 16.78 -22.81
N SER A 353 9.83 16.85 -24.05
CA SER A 353 11.16 17.40 -24.35
C SER A 353 11.27 18.90 -23.99
N ARG A 354 10.22 19.69 -24.27
CA ARG A 354 10.16 21.11 -23.90
C ARG A 354 10.22 21.31 -22.40
N GLU A 355 9.40 20.58 -21.63
CA GLU A 355 9.37 20.73 -20.18
C GLU A 355 10.69 20.28 -19.53
N MET A 356 11.34 19.24 -20.06
CA MET A 356 12.67 18.85 -19.61
C MET A 356 13.71 19.95 -19.85
N ILE A 357 13.72 20.57 -21.03
CA ILE A 357 14.65 21.67 -21.33
C ILE A 357 14.37 22.88 -20.43
N LYS A 358 13.09 23.26 -20.25
CA LYS A 358 12.75 24.36 -19.36
C LYS A 358 13.16 24.10 -17.92
N ALA A 359 13.01 22.86 -17.44
CA ALA A 359 13.46 22.46 -16.12
C ALA A 359 14.99 22.62 -15.98
N VAL A 360 15.76 22.17 -16.98
CA VAL A 360 17.23 22.36 -17.01
C VAL A 360 17.61 23.85 -16.95
N ILE A 361 16.92 24.71 -17.70
CA ILE A 361 17.16 26.16 -17.68
C ILE A 361 16.74 26.77 -16.33
N SER A 362 15.60 26.37 -15.77
CA SER A 362 15.10 26.81 -14.45
C SER A 362 16.07 26.44 -13.32
N LEU A 363 16.80 25.33 -13.48
CA LEU A 363 17.89 24.91 -12.58
C LEU A 363 19.21 25.68 -12.78
N GLY A 364 19.26 26.67 -13.68
CA GLY A 364 20.41 27.56 -13.88
C GLY A 364 21.42 27.10 -14.94
N PHE A 365 21.11 26.05 -15.71
CA PHE A 365 21.98 25.60 -16.80
C PHE A 365 21.70 26.37 -18.10
N SER A 366 22.73 26.55 -18.93
CA SER A 366 22.59 27.13 -20.27
C SER A 366 22.90 26.11 -21.36
N ILE A 367 22.04 26.01 -22.36
CA ILE A 367 22.24 25.17 -23.54
C ILE A 367 22.75 26.04 -24.69
N ARG A 368 23.88 25.66 -25.29
CA ARG A 368 24.46 26.33 -26.45
C ARG A 368 24.82 25.29 -27.52
N LYS A 369 24.48 25.58 -28.78
CA LYS A 369 24.95 24.80 -29.93
C LYS A 369 26.44 25.13 -30.12
N ALA A 370 27.30 24.11 -30.10
CA ALA A 370 28.74 24.23 -30.19
C ALA A 370 29.19 24.78 -31.55
#